data_AF-A0A3G2G3X2-F1
#
_entry.id   AF-A0A3G2G3X2-F1
#
_cell.length_a   1.000
_cell.length_b   1.000
_cell.length_c   1.000
_cell.angle_alpha   90.00
_cell.angle_beta   90.00
_cell.angle_gamma   90.00
#
_symmetry.space_group_name_H-M   'P 1'
#
loop_
_entity.id
_entity.type
_entity.pdbx_description
1 polymer ?
#
loop_
_entity_poly.entity_id
_entity_poly.type
_entity_poly.pdbx_seq_one_letter_code
_entity_poly.pdbx_strand_id
1 'polypeptide(L)'
;MDFAISKYLLKEDINEQVNYVANNEKMPFIFRQSFIYFYTKLYKEHNYLFWDHYFKIVQEESPLFRLLHQTTLIYVLVNCYSSVEDLNIIFQETDIDKKGQIVKKLLEGIRFLNRGNIREKDVDLLLKVSTCLHVTNVWEVNSLITISIEQYFLSEQLNVIKSLSDASCNCFDFVWENRKDVNSRDVLDHNGGVKAIDNIIKTLPFNIEKAQKFFNNILSLLNEEDFPIGYFYQLSDNIVLIYNHDNELATSIYKSLYFHTERSEKGTNLGNGVVLSLRSNRKQDYGMVHYALEEKFKEFLKLDFDFALALGIDIYNAVNDLTANKLYQKVNFEIGKSKFEICSDYSRYDYDSSNGPSSYINKILDEIGQNLNTKNTIRKGIEQLKRLMPLIKHAMVWRRVFQLLRRSPEKTKLIAFQLLSKREIYLFDELVYEAGELITAVWLNLTYLQKEKIEKIILSLHLDNPSSIIVSRIIQLINCIPTGQTTTKAAEEILADNMKVPNEPMVYEGNILADVSYSSREEKAKWSGFNVDDKDDDVLYKK
;
A
#
# COMPACT_ATOMS: atom_id res chain seq x y z
N MET A 1 9.28 57.86 10.93
CA MET A 1 8.43 57.75 12.14
C MET A 1 8.88 56.59 13.00
N ASP A 2 9.03 55.38 12.44
CA ASP A 2 9.40 54.19 13.22
C ASP A 2 10.71 54.30 14.01
N PHE A 3 11.74 54.88 13.41
CA PHE A 3 13.00 55.16 14.10
C PHE A 3 12.81 56.04 15.34
N ALA A 4 11.97 57.08 15.25
CA ALA A 4 11.73 58.00 16.36
C ALA A 4 10.97 57.30 17.49
N ILE A 5 9.98 56.47 17.16
CA ILE A 5 9.24 55.66 18.13
C ILE A 5 10.18 54.68 18.83
N SER A 6 10.97 53.93 18.06
CA SER A 6 11.94 52.98 18.61
C SER A 6 12.97 53.64 19.51
N LYS A 7 13.45 54.85 19.16
CA LYS A 7 14.54 55.52 19.89
C LYS A 7 14.06 56.28 21.13
N TYR A 8 12.88 56.89 21.08
CA TYR A 8 12.43 57.82 22.12
C TYR A 8 11.28 57.30 22.98
N LEU A 9 10.46 56.37 22.47
CA LEU A 9 9.30 55.84 23.20
C LEU A 9 9.58 54.48 23.84
N LEU A 10 10.22 53.56 23.11
CA LEU A 10 10.52 52.21 23.63
C LEU A 10 11.71 52.24 24.60
N LYS A 11 11.67 51.38 25.62
CA LYS A 11 12.57 51.39 26.78
C LYS A 11 13.47 50.16 26.78
N GLU A 12 14.76 50.37 27.02
CA GLU A 12 15.73 49.29 27.17
C GLU A 12 15.60 48.58 28.53
N ASP A 13 15.11 49.26 29.57
CA ASP A 13 14.71 48.62 30.83
C ASP A 13 13.44 47.79 30.62
N ILE A 14 13.48 46.52 31.01
CA ILE A 14 12.40 45.57 30.76
C ILE A 14 11.14 45.88 31.58
N ASN A 15 11.27 46.34 32.83
CA ASN A 15 10.11 46.61 33.67
C ASN A 15 9.38 47.86 33.15
N GLU A 16 10.13 48.89 32.75
CA GLU A 16 9.55 50.06 32.08
C GLU A 16 8.89 49.68 30.76
N GLN A 17 9.50 48.80 29.97
CA GLN A 17 8.96 48.38 28.67
C GLN A 17 7.67 47.57 28.81
N VAL A 18 7.62 46.62 29.75
CA VAL A 18 6.40 45.85 30.05
C VAL A 18 5.29 46.79 30.53
N ASN A 19 5.59 47.70 31.45
CA ASN A 19 4.63 48.70 31.93
C ASN A 19 4.15 49.62 30.80
N TYR A 20 5.04 50.04 29.90
CA TYR A 20 4.67 50.84 28.74
C TYR A 20 3.71 50.11 27.81
N VAL A 21 3.99 48.84 27.48
CA VAL A 21 3.14 48.03 26.62
C VAL A 21 1.79 47.76 27.28
N ALA A 22 1.77 47.43 28.57
CA ALA A 22 0.53 47.19 29.32
C ALA A 22 -0.37 48.43 29.36
N ASN A 23 0.21 49.62 29.51
CA ASN A 23 -0.55 50.88 29.51
C ASN A 23 -0.95 51.36 28.10
N ASN A 24 -0.34 50.80 27.04
CA ASN A 24 -0.53 51.24 25.66
C ASN A 24 -0.78 50.05 24.72
N GLU A 25 -1.81 49.26 25.02
CA GLU A 25 -2.06 47.93 24.42
C GLU A 25 -2.08 47.90 22.88
N LYS A 26 -2.48 48.99 22.22
CA LYS A 26 -2.56 49.06 20.75
C LYS A 26 -1.21 49.36 20.08
N MET A 27 -0.25 49.96 20.80
CA MET A 27 1.01 50.46 20.25
C MET A 27 1.86 49.37 19.58
N PRO A 28 2.03 48.16 20.15
CA PRO A 28 2.85 47.13 19.52
C PRO A 28 2.28 46.61 18.21
N PHE A 29 0.97 46.76 17.97
CA PHE A 29 0.32 46.30 16.75
C PHE A 29 0.21 47.38 15.69
N ILE A 30 -0.08 48.63 16.09
CA ILE A 30 -0.11 49.78 15.16
C ILE A 30 1.30 50.09 14.66
N PHE A 31 2.28 50.13 15.57
CA PHE A 31 3.67 50.46 15.26
C PHE A 31 4.57 49.22 15.28
N ARG A 32 4.06 48.09 14.79
CA ARG A 32 4.78 46.81 14.80
C ARG A 32 6.19 46.91 14.21
N GLN A 33 6.39 47.67 13.14
CA GLN A 33 7.71 47.87 12.54
C GLN A 33 8.69 48.62 13.46
N SER A 34 8.20 49.57 14.26
CA SER A 34 9.01 50.24 15.28
C SER A 34 9.48 49.25 16.36
N PHE A 35 8.60 48.35 16.80
CA PHE A 35 8.94 47.31 17.76
C PHE A 35 9.90 46.27 17.18
N ILE A 36 9.69 45.84 15.92
CA ILE A 36 10.62 44.95 15.21
C ILE A 36 12.00 45.62 15.13
N TYR A 37 12.06 46.87 14.68
CA TYR A 37 13.33 47.60 14.58
C TYR A 37 14.05 47.71 15.92
N PHE A 38 13.32 48.06 16.99
CA PHE A 38 13.85 48.13 18.35
C PHE A 38 14.44 46.78 18.81
N TYR A 39 13.67 45.69 18.68
CA TYR A 39 14.14 44.37 19.11
C TYR A 39 15.22 43.79 18.19
N THR A 40 15.24 44.12 16.90
CA THR A 40 16.36 43.79 16.01
C THR A 40 17.64 44.51 16.44
N LYS A 41 17.55 45.79 16.82
CA LYS A 41 18.69 46.53 17.36
C LYS A 41 19.20 45.88 18.66
N LEU A 42 18.30 45.59 19.61
CA LEU A 42 18.66 44.89 20.85
C LEU A 42 19.32 43.55 20.56
N TYR A 43 18.76 42.74 19.66
CA TYR A 43 19.32 41.43 19.32
C TYR A 43 20.76 41.52 18.80
N LYS A 44 21.05 42.51 17.93
CA LYS A 44 22.35 42.67 17.26
C LYS A 44 23.40 43.38 18.11
N GLU A 45 23.00 44.41 18.87
CA GLU A 45 23.94 45.30 19.59
C GLU A 45 24.01 44.96 21.09
N HIS A 46 22.92 44.47 21.68
CA HIS A 46 22.78 44.23 23.12
C HIS A 46 22.07 42.90 23.39
N ASN A 47 22.63 41.80 22.88
CA ASN A 47 21.98 40.49 22.83
C ASN A 47 21.44 40.01 24.20
N TYR A 48 22.16 40.27 25.29
CA TYR A 48 21.70 39.92 26.64
C TYR A 48 20.40 40.63 27.02
N LEU A 49 20.25 41.93 26.70
CA LEU A 49 19.01 42.68 26.94
C LEU A 49 17.86 42.13 26.10
N PHE A 50 18.12 41.72 24.86
CA PHE A 50 17.08 41.08 24.04
C PHE A 50 16.53 39.83 24.74
N TRP A 51 17.38 38.97 25.27
CA TRP A 51 16.95 37.75 25.93
C TRP A 51 16.27 37.99 27.27
N ASP A 52 16.72 38.98 28.05
CA ASP A 52 16.00 39.43 29.26
C ASP A 52 14.59 39.88 28.92
N HIS A 53 14.44 40.68 27.85
CA HIS A 53 13.14 41.09 27.34
C HIS A 53 12.31 39.90 26.86
N TYR A 54 12.93 39.00 26.11
CA TYR A 54 12.27 37.84 25.54
C TYR A 54 11.65 36.96 26.64
N PHE A 55 12.45 36.55 27.63
CA PHE A 55 11.96 35.67 28.68
C PHE A 55 10.96 36.35 29.60
N LYS A 56 11.13 37.65 29.91
CA LYS A 56 10.16 38.38 30.71
C LYS A 56 8.83 38.54 29.98
N ILE A 57 8.83 38.87 28.69
CA ILE A 57 7.59 38.98 27.89
C ILE A 57 6.88 37.63 27.74
N VAL A 58 7.63 36.53 27.58
CA VAL A 58 7.05 35.17 27.51
C VAL A 58 6.39 34.75 28.82
N GLN A 59 6.84 35.26 29.97
CA GLN A 59 6.20 35.00 31.27
C GLN A 59 4.87 35.75 31.46
N GLU A 60 4.61 36.81 30.69
CA GLU A 60 3.37 37.57 30.79
C GLU A 60 2.23 36.83 30.06
N GLU A 61 1.27 36.29 30.82
CA GLU A 61 0.23 35.40 30.26
C GLU A 61 -0.85 36.10 29.43
N SER A 62 -0.88 37.43 29.44
CA SER A 62 -1.95 38.22 28.82
C SER A 62 -1.99 38.03 27.30
N PRO A 63 -3.18 38.12 26.67
CA PRO A 63 -3.31 38.00 25.21
C PRO A 63 -2.43 39.01 24.45
N LEU A 64 -2.25 40.21 25.01
CA LEU A 64 -1.40 41.27 24.47
C LEU A 64 0.06 40.82 24.33
N PHE A 65 0.67 40.34 25.43
CA PHE A 65 2.07 39.93 25.43
C PHE A 65 2.29 38.64 24.64
N ARG A 66 1.31 37.73 24.65
CA ARG A 66 1.33 36.54 23.79
C ARG A 66 1.38 36.91 22.30
N LEU A 67 0.58 37.88 21.87
CA LEU A 67 0.60 38.37 20.50
C LEU A 67 1.90 39.14 20.18
N LEU A 68 2.41 39.94 21.12
CA LEU A 68 3.70 40.64 20.98
C LEU A 68 4.84 39.64 20.75
N HIS A 69 4.90 38.60 21.57
CA HIS A 69 5.86 37.51 21.43
C HIS A 69 5.78 36.86 20.05
N GLN A 70 4.59 36.40 19.64
CA GLN A 70 4.38 35.67 18.39
C GLN A 70 4.63 36.53 17.14
N THR A 71 4.24 37.80 17.16
CA THR A 71 4.27 38.65 15.95
C THR A 71 5.54 39.48 15.82
N THR A 72 6.23 39.78 16.92
CA THR A 72 7.40 40.66 16.93
C THR A 72 8.65 39.91 17.34
N LEU A 73 8.68 39.32 18.54
CA LEU A 73 9.90 38.70 19.06
C LEU A 73 10.31 37.47 18.24
N ILE A 74 9.36 36.58 17.93
CA ILE A 74 9.61 35.44 17.04
C ILE A 74 10.01 35.90 15.64
N TYR A 75 9.41 36.98 15.12
CA TYR A 75 9.79 37.56 13.84
C TYR A 75 11.25 38.03 13.84
N VAL A 76 11.66 38.75 14.87
CA VAL A 76 13.05 39.20 15.02
C VAL A 76 13.97 38.00 15.11
N LEU A 77 13.64 37.00 15.93
CA LEU A 77 14.45 35.82 16.14
C LEU A 77 14.70 35.08 14.82
N VAL A 78 13.64 34.68 14.11
CA VAL A 78 13.70 33.92 12.83
C VAL A 78 14.49 34.63 11.73
N ASN A 79 14.44 35.97 11.71
CA ASN A 79 15.14 36.78 10.70
C ASN A 79 16.57 37.13 11.09
N CYS A 80 16.89 37.23 12.38
CA CYS A 80 18.18 37.73 12.84
C CYS A 80 19.19 36.65 13.23
N TYR A 81 18.74 35.46 13.66
CA TYR A 81 19.67 34.38 14.00
C TYR A 81 20.48 33.98 12.77
N SER A 82 21.79 33.82 12.92
CA SER A 82 22.71 33.48 11.84
C SER A 82 23.12 32.01 11.88
N SER A 83 23.24 31.45 13.08
CA SER A 83 23.52 30.03 13.30
C SER A 83 22.74 29.47 14.50
N VAL A 84 22.78 28.16 14.68
CA VAL A 84 22.08 27.48 15.79
C VAL A 84 22.66 27.91 17.15
N GLU A 85 23.94 28.29 17.20
CA GLU A 85 24.61 28.74 18.42
C GLU A 85 23.98 29.99 19.02
N ASP A 86 23.44 30.89 18.18
CA ASP A 86 22.73 32.09 18.62
C ASP A 86 21.46 31.76 19.44
N LEU A 87 20.98 30.52 19.32
CA LEU A 87 19.78 30.01 19.99
C LEU A 87 20.11 29.10 21.18
N ASN A 88 21.39 28.92 21.53
CA ASN A 88 21.82 28.05 22.64
C ASN A 88 21.15 28.41 23.97
N ILE A 89 20.86 29.69 24.21
CA ILE A 89 20.18 30.13 25.43
C ILE A 89 18.77 29.55 25.58
N ILE A 90 18.06 29.25 24.49
CA ILE A 90 16.78 28.52 24.52
C ILE A 90 17.01 27.08 24.97
N PHE A 91 18.08 26.44 24.48
CA PHE A 91 18.40 25.05 24.81
C PHE A 91 18.97 24.87 26.22
N GLN A 92 19.47 25.95 26.83
CA GLN A 92 19.92 25.99 28.23
C GLN A 92 18.78 26.16 29.24
N GLU A 93 17.55 26.44 28.79
CA GLU A 93 16.37 26.48 29.66
C GLU A 93 16.15 25.13 30.34
N THR A 94 16.06 25.17 31.68
CA THR A 94 15.95 23.98 32.53
C THR A 94 14.52 23.45 32.56
N ASP A 95 13.54 24.32 32.40
CA ASP A 95 12.13 23.95 32.26
C ASP A 95 11.87 23.38 30.85
N ILE A 96 11.64 22.06 30.81
CA ILE A 96 11.44 21.30 29.57
C ILE A 96 10.18 21.75 28.83
N ASP A 97 9.09 22.03 29.55
CA ASP A 97 7.82 22.44 28.95
C ASP A 97 7.94 23.83 28.34
N LYS A 98 8.53 24.77 29.10
CA LYS A 98 8.78 26.14 28.62
C LYS A 98 9.70 26.14 27.40
N LYS A 99 10.77 25.36 27.43
CA LYS A 99 11.67 25.15 26.28
C LYS A 99 10.89 24.61 25.08
N GLY A 100 10.07 23.57 25.28
CA GLY A 100 9.23 22.98 24.24
C GLY A 100 8.30 23.98 23.56
N GLN A 101 7.63 24.84 24.35
CA GLN A 101 6.75 25.89 23.84
C GLN A 101 7.50 26.97 23.06
N ILE A 102 8.66 27.42 23.56
CA ILE A 102 9.50 28.41 22.87
C ILE A 102 9.97 27.87 21.52
N VAL A 103 10.49 26.63 21.50
CA VAL A 103 10.93 25.96 20.27
C VAL A 103 9.76 25.81 19.29
N LYS A 104 8.58 25.38 19.76
CA LYS A 104 7.37 25.30 18.92
C LYS A 104 7.06 26.64 18.24
N LYS A 105 7.09 27.75 18.99
CA LYS A 105 6.82 29.09 18.43
C LYS A 105 7.87 29.55 17.44
N LEU A 106 9.14 29.22 17.68
CA LEU A 106 10.21 29.49 16.73
C LEU A 106 9.98 28.74 15.40
N LEU A 107 9.67 27.44 15.47
CA LEU A 107 9.41 26.60 14.29
C LEU A 107 8.16 27.04 13.52
N GLU A 108 7.06 27.34 14.23
CA GLU A 108 5.86 27.96 13.62
C GLU A 108 6.23 29.27 12.91
N GLY A 109 7.08 30.10 13.54
CA GLY A 109 7.63 31.31 12.96
C GLY A 109 8.37 31.06 11.65
N ILE A 110 9.25 30.06 11.59
CA ILE A 110 9.96 29.66 10.37
C ILE A 110 8.96 29.28 9.27
N ARG A 111 7.98 28.41 9.60
CA ARG A 111 6.96 27.96 8.63
C ARG A 111 6.19 29.13 8.02
N PHE A 112 5.67 30.03 8.87
CA PHE A 112 4.77 31.09 8.42
C PHE A 112 5.50 32.30 7.81
N LEU A 113 6.67 32.67 8.33
CA LEU A 113 7.39 33.85 7.86
C LEU A 113 8.15 33.58 6.57
N ASN A 114 8.74 32.39 6.41
CA ASN A 114 9.47 32.05 5.20
C ASN A 114 8.57 31.43 4.12
N ARG A 115 7.26 31.32 4.36
CA ARG A 115 6.26 30.75 3.42
C ARG A 115 6.69 29.38 2.84
N GLY A 116 7.31 28.55 3.67
CA GLY A 116 7.82 27.24 3.27
C GLY A 116 9.22 27.21 2.63
N ASN A 117 9.88 28.35 2.44
CA ASN A 117 11.28 28.37 1.99
C ASN A 117 12.24 28.17 3.19
N ILE A 118 12.69 26.94 3.38
CA ILE A 118 13.56 26.57 4.50
C ILE A 118 15.02 26.81 4.11
N ARG A 119 15.79 27.54 4.92
CA ARG A 119 17.20 27.86 4.68
C ARG A 119 18.09 26.77 5.29
N GLU A 120 19.33 26.63 4.84
CA GLU A 120 20.26 25.62 5.38
C GLU A 120 20.45 25.74 6.91
N LYS A 121 20.56 26.96 7.44
CA LYS A 121 20.61 27.20 8.90
C LYS A 121 19.36 26.73 9.66
N ASP A 122 18.20 26.73 8.99
CA ASP A 122 16.96 26.21 9.58
C ASP A 122 17.02 24.67 9.63
N VAL A 123 17.72 24.01 8.69
CA VAL A 123 17.97 22.56 8.73
C VAL A 123 18.90 22.18 9.88
N ASP A 124 19.97 22.94 10.09
CA ASP A 124 20.86 22.74 11.24
C ASP A 124 20.08 22.87 12.57
N LEU A 125 19.15 23.82 12.64
CA LEU A 125 18.25 23.97 13.77
C LEU A 125 17.32 22.77 13.92
N LEU A 126 16.73 22.25 12.84
CA LEU A 126 15.89 21.04 12.90
C LEU A 126 16.68 19.83 13.40
N LEU A 127 17.92 19.65 12.94
CA LEU A 127 18.81 18.60 13.43
C LEU A 127 19.08 18.78 14.93
N LYS A 128 19.41 20.00 15.38
CA LYS A 128 19.62 20.27 16.81
C LYS A 128 18.37 19.98 17.64
N VAL A 129 17.22 20.49 17.23
CA VAL A 129 15.94 20.29 17.94
C VAL A 129 15.55 18.81 17.98
N SER A 130 15.84 18.04 16.92
CA SER A 130 15.56 16.61 16.88
C SER A 130 16.23 15.81 18.00
N THR A 131 17.34 16.30 18.55
CA THR A 131 18.06 15.64 19.67
C THR A 131 17.48 15.96 21.05
N CYS A 132 16.58 16.93 21.16
CA CYS A 132 15.99 17.39 22.42
C CYS A 132 14.50 17.70 22.27
N LEU A 133 13.79 16.79 21.60
CA LEU A 133 12.38 16.91 21.27
C LEU A 133 11.48 16.97 22.50
N HIS A 134 10.30 17.57 22.28
CA HIS A 134 9.22 17.64 23.26
C HIS A 134 7.90 17.33 22.56
N VAL A 135 6.95 16.69 23.25
CA VAL A 135 5.66 16.27 22.67
C VAL A 135 4.95 17.41 21.92
N THR A 136 5.08 18.64 22.41
CA THR A 136 4.43 19.82 21.82
C THR A 136 5.03 20.30 20.51
N ASN A 137 6.28 19.94 20.19
CA ASN A 137 7.00 20.43 19.01
C ASN A 137 7.25 19.35 17.94
N VAL A 138 7.08 18.06 18.23
CA VAL A 138 7.32 16.95 17.28
C VAL A 138 6.58 17.15 15.95
N TRP A 139 5.32 17.59 16.00
CA TRP A 139 4.53 17.86 14.79
C TRP A 139 5.18 18.91 13.88
N GLU A 140 5.61 20.01 14.45
CA GLU A 140 6.17 21.12 13.68
C GLU A 140 7.53 20.75 13.11
N VAL A 141 8.38 20.06 13.89
CA VAL A 141 9.68 19.56 13.43
C VAL A 141 9.50 18.63 12.25
N ASN A 142 8.68 17.59 12.38
CA ASN A 142 8.46 16.63 11.30
C ASN A 142 7.83 17.27 10.05
N SER A 143 6.94 18.25 10.23
CA SER A 143 6.33 18.99 9.10
C SER A 143 7.37 19.82 8.34
N LEU A 144 8.24 20.52 9.06
CA LEU A 144 9.32 21.31 8.45
C LEU A 144 10.37 20.42 7.79
N ILE A 145 10.68 19.26 8.37
CA ILE A 145 11.54 18.26 7.74
C ILE A 145 10.94 17.80 6.41
N THR A 146 9.65 17.47 6.34
CA THR A 146 8.99 17.06 5.09
C THR A 146 9.14 18.14 4.00
N ILE A 147 8.83 19.40 4.34
CA ILE A 147 8.96 20.54 3.42
C ILE A 147 10.42 20.70 2.95
N SER A 148 11.37 20.53 3.88
CA SER A 148 12.80 20.65 3.59
C SER A 148 13.27 19.52 2.66
N ILE A 149 12.85 18.28 2.88
CA ILE A 149 13.20 17.16 2.00
C ILE A 149 12.72 17.45 0.59
N GLU A 150 11.47 17.87 0.41
CA GLU A 150 10.91 18.21 -0.91
C GLU A 150 11.68 19.35 -1.59
N GLN A 151 12.02 20.40 -0.84
CA GLN A 151 12.79 21.53 -1.35
C GLN A 151 14.20 21.13 -1.79
N TYR A 152 14.94 20.41 -0.92
CA TYR A 152 16.36 20.13 -1.13
C TYR A 152 16.63 18.94 -2.06
N PHE A 153 15.66 18.05 -2.20
CA PHE A 153 15.71 16.99 -3.22
C PHE A 153 15.71 17.59 -4.63
N LEU A 154 14.91 18.63 -4.88
CA LEU A 154 14.89 19.34 -6.17
C LEU A 154 16.19 20.10 -6.48
N SER A 155 16.91 20.56 -5.45
CA SER A 155 18.19 21.26 -5.61
C SER A 155 19.42 20.36 -5.55
N GLU A 156 19.24 19.03 -5.45
CA GLU A 156 20.31 18.01 -5.39
C GLU A 156 21.35 18.22 -4.27
N GLN A 157 20.97 18.83 -3.15
CA GLN A 157 21.87 19.10 -2.03
C GLN A 157 21.95 17.91 -1.07
N LEU A 158 22.67 16.86 -1.46
CA LEU A 158 22.71 15.57 -0.74
C LEU A 158 23.16 15.67 0.73
N ASN A 159 24.07 16.58 1.07
CA ASN A 159 24.53 16.76 2.45
C ASN A 159 23.40 17.26 3.37
N VAL A 160 22.56 18.17 2.87
CA VAL A 160 21.40 18.69 3.61
C VAL A 160 20.36 17.60 3.80
N ILE A 161 20.11 16.79 2.78
CA ILE A 161 19.19 15.65 2.84
C ILE A 161 19.66 14.61 3.87
N LYS A 162 20.98 14.38 3.97
CA LYS A 162 21.54 13.50 5.00
C LYS A 162 21.23 14.03 6.41
N SER A 163 21.45 15.33 6.67
CA SER A 163 21.10 15.94 7.96
C SER A 163 19.60 15.81 8.27
N LEU A 164 18.74 15.96 7.26
CA LEU A 164 17.30 15.76 7.40
C LEU A 164 16.94 14.30 7.67
N SER A 165 17.67 13.34 7.11
CA SER A 165 17.53 11.91 7.41
C SER A 165 17.84 11.63 8.88
N ASP A 166 18.97 12.14 9.39
CA ASP A 166 19.37 11.97 10.79
C ASP A 166 18.33 12.60 11.73
N ALA A 167 17.84 13.80 11.40
CA ALA A 167 16.78 14.47 12.16
C ALA A 167 15.48 13.65 12.15
N SER A 168 15.09 13.07 11.01
CA SER A 168 13.92 12.20 10.88
C SER A 168 14.03 10.96 11.75
N CYS A 169 15.20 10.33 11.78
CA CYS A 169 15.46 9.18 12.63
C CYS A 169 15.37 9.54 14.12
N ASN A 170 15.94 10.67 14.54
CA ASN A 170 15.83 11.15 15.93
C ASN A 170 14.36 11.43 16.32
N CYS A 171 13.56 11.99 15.40
CA CYS A 171 12.13 12.17 15.61
C CYS A 171 11.40 10.84 15.81
N PHE A 172 11.72 9.82 15.02
CA PHE A 172 11.13 8.50 15.19
C PHE A 172 11.57 7.82 16.49
N ASP A 173 12.86 7.89 16.85
CA ASP A 173 13.36 7.37 18.13
C ASP A 173 12.60 7.98 19.30
N PHE A 174 12.44 9.31 19.31
CA PHE A 174 11.68 10.00 20.34
C PHE A 174 10.22 9.53 20.42
N VAL A 175 9.53 9.42 19.28
CA VAL A 175 8.16 8.90 19.23
C VAL A 175 8.11 7.47 19.78
N TRP A 176 9.04 6.62 19.36
CA TRP A 176 9.09 5.21 19.74
C TRP A 176 9.36 5.00 21.22
N GLU A 177 10.26 5.78 21.82
CA GLU A 177 10.58 5.72 23.25
C GLU A 177 9.43 6.21 24.13
N ASN A 178 8.69 7.23 23.66
CA ASN A 178 7.65 7.90 24.46
C ASN A 178 6.23 7.38 24.18
N ARG A 179 6.00 6.52 23.17
CA ARG A 179 4.65 6.00 22.83
C ARG A 179 3.92 5.26 23.95
N LYS A 180 4.65 4.80 24.99
CA LYS A 180 4.06 4.09 26.13
C LYS A 180 3.36 5.03 27.12
N ASP A 181 3.60 6.34 27.04
CA ASP A 181 2.89 7.32 27.85
C ASP A 181 1.44 7.46 27.37
N VAL A 182 0.50 7.09 28.24
CA VAL A 182 -0.95 7.07 27.95
C VAL A 182 -1.47 8.45 27.54
N ASN A 183 -0.91 9.53 28.08
CA ASN A 183 -1.43 10.88 27.82
C ASN A 183 -1.03 11.42 26.44
N SER A 184 0.07 10.91 25.87
CA SER A 184 0.64 11.41 24.62
C SER A 184 0.68 10.38 23.49
N ARG A 185 0.36 9.12 23.78
CA ARG A 185 0.38 7.99 22.83
C ARG A 185 -0.28 8.32 21.50
N ASP A 186 -1.54 8.75 21.50
CA ASP A 186 -2.28 8.97 20.25
C ASP A 186 -1.64 10.06 19.38
N VAL A 187 -1.15 11.13 20.01
CA VAL A 187 -0.48 12.25 19.32
C VAL A 187 0.87 11.80 18.74
N LEU A 188 1.63 11.03 19.52
CA LEU A 188 2.93 10.52 19.11
C LEU A 188 2.80 9.46 18.02
N ASP A 189 1.90 8.49 18.18
CA ASP A 189 1.64 7.45 17.18
C ASP A 189 1.07 8.03 15.88
N HIS A 190 0.20 9.05 15.96
CA HIS A 190 -0.24 9.78 14.77
C HIS A 190 0.92 10.49 14.09
N ASN A 191 1.79 11.15 14.84
CA ASN A 191 2.95 11.84 14.28
C ASN A 191 3.95 10.88 13.62
N GLY A 192 4.28 9.78 14.32
CA GLY A 192 5.16 8.74 13.81
C GLY A 192 4.59 8.11 12.55
N GLY A 193 3.31 7.75 12.60
CA GLY A 193 2.60 7.05 11.53
C GLY A 193 2.28 7.92 10.33
N VAL A 194 2.18 9.24 10.43
CA VAL A 194 1.85 10.12 9.28
C VAL A 194 3.08 10.82 8.70
N LYS A 195 4.03 11.24 9.54
CA LYS A 195 5.13 12.11 9.10
C LYS A 195 6.51 11.51 9.29
N ALA A 196 6.81 10.96 10.46
CA ALA A 196 8.17 10.49 10.73
C ALA A 196 8.58 9.38 9.75
N ILE A 197 7.68 8.41 9.51
CA ILE A 197 7.96 7.32 8.58
C ILE A 197 8.02 7.76 7.12
N ASP A 198 7.14 8.66 6.68
CA ASP A 198 7.21 9.25 5.35
C ASP A 198 8.58 9.93 5.11
N ASN A 199 9.05 10.72 6.08
CA ASN A 199 10.36 11.38 6.01
C ASN A 199 11.53 10.37 5.98
N ILE A 200 11.46 9.29 6.76
CA ILE A 200 12.46 8.21 6.75
C ILE A 200 12.47 7.50 5.39
N ILE A 201 11.30 7.17 4.83
CA ILE A 201 11.20 6.49 3.54
C ILE A 201 11.76 7.38 2.42
N LYS A 202 11.40 8.67 2.38
CA LYS A 202 11.93 9.64 1.41
C LYS A 202 13.44 9.86 1.50
N THR A 203 14.05 9.57 2.65
CA THR A 203 15.50 9.70 2.88
C THR A 203 16.20 8.36 3.10
N LEU A 204 15.55 7.26 2.71
CA LEU A 204 15.99 5.89 2.98
C LEU A 204 17.47 5.61 2.62
N PRO A 205 18.01 6.06 1.46
CA PRO A 205 19.40 5.78 1.08
C PRO A 205 20.46 6.22 2.09
N PHE A 206 20.16 7.22 2.94
CA PHE A 206 21.12 7.78 3.87
C PHE A 206 21.21 7.00 5.18
N ASN A 207 20.19 6.22 5.54
CA ASN A 207 20.07 5.55 6.83
C ASN A 207 19.34 4.18 6.75
N ILE A 208 19.66 3.36 5.73
CA ILE A 208 18.97 2.07 5.45
C ILE A 208 18.98 1.14 6.68
N GLU A 209 20.13 0.92 7.32
CA GLU A 209 20.25 -0.01 8.46
C GLU A 209 19.35 0.40 9.65
N LYS A 210 19.24 1.71 9.89
CA LYS A 210 18.41 2.24 10.97
C LYS A 210 16.93 2.16 10.59
N ALA A 211 16.59 2.50 9.35
CA ALA A 211 15.24 2.38 8.81
C ALA A 211 14.73 0.92 8.82
N GLN A 212 15.56 -0.06 8.47
CA GLN A 212 15.23 -1.48 8.57
C GLN A 212 14.81 -1.87 9.99
N LYS A 213 15.57 -1.44 11.02
CA LYS A 213 15.22 -1.68 12.43
C LYS A 213 13.87 -1.04 12.78
N PHE A 214 13.63 0.18 12.31
CA PHE A 214 12.35 0.87 12.54
C PHE A 214 11.17 0.15 11.89
N PHE A 215 11.31 -0.28 10.64
CA PHE A 215 10.23 -0.98 9.94
C PHE A 215 9.94 -2.34 10.57
N ASN A 216 10.96 -3.09 10.98
CA ASN A 216 10.78 -4.34 11.72
C ASN A 216 10.06 -4.12 13.06
N ASN A 217 10.43 -3.07 13.79
CA ASN A 217 9.76 -2.68 15.02
C ASN A 217 8.28 -2.31 14.77
N ILE A 218 7.99 -1.56 13.70
CA ILE A 218 6.61 -1.23 13.31
C ILE A 218 5.81 -2.48 12.95
N LEU A 219 6.37 -3.39 12.15
CA LEU A 219 5.70 -4.64 11.78
C LEU A 219 5.36 -5.48 13.02
N SER A 220 6.18 -5.42 14.08
CA SER A 220 5.88 -6.10 15.34
C SER A 220 4.62 -5.57 16.03
N LEU A 221 4.20 -4.32 15.75
CA LEU A 221 2.98 -3.72 16.29
C LEU A 221 1.71 -4.39 15.76
N LEU A 222 1.77 -5.16 14.67
CA LEU A 222 0.61 -5.94 14.18
C LEU A 222 0.10 -6.94 15.23
N ASN A 223 0.91 -7.27 16.23
CA ASN A 223 0.53 -8.14 17.35
C ASN A 223 -0.05 -7.38 18.56
N GLU A 224 0.02 -6.05 18.57
CA GLU A 224 -0.56 -5.24 19.64
C GLU A 224 -2.07 -5.05 19.44
N GLU A 225 -2.85 -5.10 20.52
CA GLU A 225 -4.24 -4.66 20.46
C GLU A 225 -4.31 -3.16 20.15
N ASP A 226 -5.29 -2.77 19.33
CA ASP A 226 -5.53 -1.38 18.93
C ASP A 226 -4.31 -0.68 18.31
N PHE A 227 -3.48 -1.42 17.57
CA PHE A 227 -2.29 -0.86 16.94
C PHE A 227 -2.57 0.38 16.06
N PRO A 228 -1.59 1.29 15.93
CA PRO A 228 -1.72 2.50 15.11
C PRO A 228 -1.62 2.22 13.61
N ILE A 229 -2.77 2.22 12.91
CA ILE A 229 -2.88 1.89 11.47
C ILE A 229 -2.06 2.83 10.57
N GLY A 230 -1.85 4.09 10.99
CA GLY A 230 -1.14 5.10 10.21
C GLY A 230 0.25 4.67 9.73
N TYR A 231 1.02 4.00 10.59
CA TYR A 231 2.35 3.49 10.22
C TYR A 231 2.29 2.51 9.04
N PHE A 232 1.32 1.59 9.07
CA PHE A 232 1.13 0.58 8.04
C PHE A 232 0.65 1.18 6.73
N TYR A 233 -0.23 2.18 6.81
CA TYR A 233 -0.67 2.92 5.63
C TYR A 233 0.52 3.60 4.93
N GLN A 234 1.38 4.32 5.65
CA GLN A 234 2.55 4.97 5.03
C GLN A 234 3.54 3.98 4.43
N LEU A 235 3.78 2.84 5.09
CA LEU A 235 4.60 1.76 4.53
C LEU A 235 3.99 1.18 3.25
N SER A 236 2.65 0.98 3.20
CA SER A 236 1.97 0.48 2.00
C SER A 236 1.97 1.49 0.84
N ASP A 237 1.74 2.77 1.12
CA ASP A 237 1.64 3.80 0.08
C ASP A 237 2.99 4.07 -0.59
N ASN A 238 4.08 3.96 0.18
CA ASN A 238 5.44 4.20 -0.30
C ASN A 238 6.23 2.90 -0.60
N ILE A 239 5.58 1.74 -0.69
CA ILE A 239 6.25 0.45 -0.82
C ILE A 239 7.15 0.34 -2.07
N VAL A 240 6.78 1.02 -3.15
CA VAL A 240 7.56 1.08 -4.40
C VAL A 240 8.87 1.84 -4.21
N LEU A 241 8.84 2.94 -3.42
CA LEU A 241 10.05 3.69 -3.10
C LEU A 241 11.01 2.84 -2.26
N ILE A 242 10.48 2.10 -1.28
CA ILE A 242 11.26 1.18 -0.46
C ILE A 242 11.91 0.12 -1.36
N TYR A 243 11.15 -0.47 -2.29
CA TYR A 243 11.64 -1.51 -3.19
C TYR A 243 12.81 -1.05 -4.06
N ASN A 244 12.79 0.20 -4.54
CA ASN A 244 13.87 0.76 -5.36
C ASN A 244 15.21 0.89 -4.61
N HIS A 245 15.19 0.88 -3.28
CA HIS A 245 16.38 0.95 -2.44
C HIS A 245 16.73 -0.38 -1.78
N ASP A 246 15.73 -1.15 -1.37
CA ASP A 246 15.87 -2.46 -0.73
C ASP A 246 14.67 -3.36 -1.08
N ASN A 247 14.89 -4.30 -2.00
CA ASN A 247 13.87 -5.21 -2.51
C ASN A 247 13.44 -6.26 -1.47
N GLU A 248 14.39 -6.78 -0.67
CA GLU A 248 14.11 -7.78 0.36
C GLU A 248 13.26 -7.18 1.48
N LEU A 249 13.59 -5.97 1.91
CA LEU A 249 12.83 -5.23 2.91
C LEU A 249 11.41 -4.92 2.44
N ALA A 250 11.25 -4.40 1.21
CA ALA A 250 9.94 -4.15 0.64
C ALA A 250 9.10 -5.43 0.51
N THR A 251 9.71 -6.53 0.11
CA THR A 251 9.03 -7.84 0.04
C THR A 251 8.52 -8.29 1.39
N SER A 252 9.36 -8.18 2.43
CA SER A 252 9.01 -8.54 3.80
C SER A 252 7.84 -7.68 4.30
N ILE A 253 7.91 -6.37 4.13
CA ILE A 253 6.84 -5.43 4.51
C ILE A 253 5.54 -5.78 3.77
N TYR A 254 5.59 -5.93 2.45
CA TYR A 254 4.40 -6.23 1.64
C TYR A 254 3.69 -7.48 2.16
N LYS A 255 4.43 -8.59 2.33
CA LYS A 255 3.87 -9.86 2.79
C LYS A 255 3.31 -9.74 4.21
N SER A 256 4.05 -9.12 5.13
CA SER A 256 3.59 -8.92 6.51
C SER A 256 2.29 -8.12 6.61
N LEU A 257 2.16 -7.04 5.84
CA LEU A 257 0.95 -6.22 5.83
C LEU A 257 -0.22 -6.90 5.13
N TYR A 258 0.02 -7.56 4.00
CA TYR A 258 -1.04 -8.18 3.20
C TYR A 258 -1.65 -9.41 3.88
N PHE A 259 -0.83 -10.25 4.54
CA PHE A 259 -1.31 -11.47 5.19
C PHE A 259 -1.87 -11.24 6.60
N HIS A 260 -1.66 -10.07 7.19
CA HIS A 260 -2.31 -9.71 8.44
C HIS A 260 -3.81 -9.46 8.21
N THR A 261 -4.65 -9.97 9.12
CA THR A 261 -6.11 -9.81 9.06
C THR A 261 -6.60 -9.10 10.33
N GLU A 262 -7.04 -7.86 10.19
CA GLU A 262 -7.74 -7.12 11.25
C GLU A 262 -9.24 -7.42 11.20
N ARG A 263 -9.80 -7.90 12.31
CA ARG A 263 -11.22 -8.30 12.44
C ARG A 263 -12.01 -7.40 13.39
N SER A 264 -11.35 -6.45 14.05
CA SER A 264 -11.96 -5.57 15.02
C SER A 264 -12.97 -4.60 14.37
N GLU A 265 -14.17 -4.56 14.94
CA GLU A 265 -15.22 -3.59 14.59
C GLU A 265 -15.19 -2.35 15.49
N LYS A 266 -14.13 -2.18 16.30
CA LYS A 266 -13.99 -1.02 17.18
C LYS A 266 -14.06 0.26 16.35
N GLY A 267 -14.92 1.18 16.79
CA GLY A 267 -15.15 2.44 16.11
C GLY A 267 -13.90 3.32 16.10
N THR A 268 -13.62 3.91 14.96
CA THR A 268 -12.53 4.87 14.73
C THR A 268 -13.10 6.17 14.18
N ASN A 269 -12.38 7.27 14.38
CA ASN A 269 -12.77 8.58 13.83
C ASN A 269 -12.02 8.82 12.52
N LEU A 270 -12.78 8.99 11.43
CA LEU A 270 -12.26 9.41 10.13
C LEU A 270 -12.12 10.94 10.12
N GLY A 271 -10.87 11.39 10.29
CA GLY A 271 -10.48 12.79 10.18
C GLY A 271 -10.55 13.58 11.49
N ASN A 272 -9.71 14.62 11.57
CA ASN A 272 -9.65 15.56 12.71
C ASN A 272 -10.56 16.80 12.49
N GLY A 273 -11.51 16.71 11.56
CA GLY A 273 -12.37 17.84 11.18
C GLY A 273 -13.44 18.10 12.24
N VAL A 274 -13.42 19.29 12.85
CA VAL A 274 -14.42 19.74 13.83
C VAL A 274 -15.85 19.82 13.24
N VAL A 275 -15.97 19.88 11.91
CA VAL A 275 -17.24 20.15 11.20
C VAL A 275 -18.00 18.88 10.82
N LEU A 276 -17.32 17.77 10.54
CA LEU A 276 -17.91 16.49 10.14
C LEU A 276 -17.03 15.34 10.65
N SER A 277 -17.34 14.80 11.83
CA SER A 277 -16.69 13.59 12.35
C SER A 277 -17.33 12.36 11.71
N LEU A 278 -16.70 11.82 10.67
CA LEU A 278 -17.13 10.54 10.10
C LEU A 278 -16.67 9.41 11.03
N ARG A 279 -17.52 8.40 11.25
CA ARG A 279 -17.18 7.21 12.02
C ARG A 279 -16.85 6.06 11.06
N SER A 280 -15.74 5.38 11.32
CA SER A 280 -15.30 4.16 10.65
C SER A 280 -15.14 3.05 11.69
N ASN A 281 -14.60 1.92 11.27
CA ASN A 281 -14.10 0.89 12.16
C ASN A 281 -12.69 0.46 11.76
N ARG A 282 -11.98 -0.17 12.70
CA ARG A 282 -10.59 -0.62 12.49
C ARG A 282 -10.44 -1.54 11.26
N LYS A 283 -11.37 -2.47 11.04
CA LYS A 283 -11.38 -3.35 9.87
C LYS A 283 -11.43 -2.55 8.55
N GLN A 284 -12.27 -1.52 8.46
CA GLN A 284 -12.36 -0.65 7.29
C GLN A 284 -11.10 0.19 7.10
N ASP A 285 -10.57 0.76 8.19
CA ASP A 285 -9.35 1.57 8.15
C ASP A 285 -8.14 0.73 7.72
N TYR A 286 -8.01 -0.51 8.22
CA TYR A 286 -6.96 -1.44 7.78
C TYR A 286 -7.18 -1.90 6.32
N GLY A 287 -8.44 -1.94 5.87
CA GLY A 287 -8.78 -2.16 4.46
C GLY A 287 -8.11 -1.16 3.51
N MET A 288 -7.81 0.06 3.96
CA MET A 288 -7.06 1.04 3.17
C MET A 288 -5.60 0.64 2.95
N VAL A 289 -4.99 -0.11 3.87
CA VAL A 289 -3.64 -0.67 3.69
C VAL A 289 -3.67 -1.71 2.57
N HIS A 290 -4.64 -2.63 2.58
CA HIS A 290 -4.79 -3.61 1.50
C HIS A 290 -5.04 -2.95 0.15
N TYR A 291 -5.90 -1.91 0.12
CA TYR A 291 -6.18 -1.15 -1.08
C TYR A 291 -4.91 -0.48 -1.64
N ALA A 292 -4.14 0.21 -0.79
CA ALA A 292 -2.89 0.85 -1.20
C ALA A 292 -1.90 -0.16 -1.79
N LEU A 293 -1.70 -1.32 -1.14
CA LEU A 293 -0.88 -2.40 -1.68
C LEU A 293 -1.38 -2.89 -3.05
N GLU A 294 -2.71 -3.07 -3.19
CA GLU A 294 -3.32 -3.53 -4.44
C GLU A 294 -3.14 -2.53 -5.60
N GLU A 295 -3.19 -1.23 -5.32
CA GLU A 295 -2.94 -0.18 -6.31
C GLU A 295 -1.47 -0.20 -6.74
N LYS A 296 -0.54 -0.28 -5.78
CA LYS A 296 0.91 -0.29 -6.01
C LYS A 296 1.39 -1.55 -6.71
N PHE A 297 0.64 -2.66 -6.65
CA PHE A 297 0.97 -3.88 -7.39
C PHE A 297 1.13 -3.68 -8.90
N LYS A 298 0.33 -2.79 -9.52
CA LYS A 298 0.45 -2.48 -10.95
C LYS A 298 1.78 -1.81 -11.29
N GLU A 299 2.33 -1.04 -10.35
CA GLU A 299 3.65 -0.42 -10.51
C GLU A 299 4.74 -1.49 -10.44
N PHE A 300 4.63 -2.47 -9.52
CA PHE A 300 5.56 -3.60 -9.45
C PHE A 300 5.57 -4.46 -10.72
N LEU A 301 4.41 -4.72 -11.35
CA LEU A 301 4.36 -5.46 -12.61
C LEU A 301 5.19 -4.81 -13.74
N LYS A 302 5.31 -3.48 -13.71
CA LYS A 302 6.12 -2.72 -14.68
C LYS A 302 7.59 -2.65 -14.28
N LEU A 303 7.87 -2.53 -12.98
CA LEU A 303 9.22 -2.37 -12.43
C LEU A 303 9.98 -3.70 -12.39
N ASP A 304 9.39 -4.72 -11.78
CA ASP A 304 9.95 -6.06 -11.63
C ASP A 304 8.83 -7.11 -11.77
N PHE A 305 8.66 -7.58 -12.99
CA PHE A 305 7.60 -8.54 -13.33
C PHE A 305 7.79 -9.88 -12.60
N ASP A 306 9.02 -10.35 -12.41
CA ASP A 306 9.27 -11.67 -11.82
C ASP A 306 8.93 -11.66 -10.33
N PHE A 307 9.31 -10.58 -9.63
CA PHE A 307 8.91 -10.35 -8.25
C PHE A 307 7.37 -10.25 -8.11
N ALA A 308 6.73 -9.38 -8.91
CA ALA A 308 5.29 -9.17 -8.86
C ALA A 308 4.51 -10.46 -9.18
N LEU A 309 4.98 -11.23 -10.16
CA LEU A 309 4.41 -12.52 -10.53
C LEU A 309 4.46 -13.51 -9.35
N ALA A 310 5.63 -13.69 -8.73
CA ALA A 310 5.79 -14.60 -7.60
C ALA A 310 4.90 -14.17 -6.41
N LEU A 311 4.89 -12.87 -6.09
CA LEU A 311 4.07 -12.31 -5.01
C LEU A 311 2.57 -12.48 -5.26
N GLY A 312 2.09 -12.17 -6.46
CA GLY A 312 0.66 -12.30 -6.80
C GLY A 312 0.18 -13.75 -6.77
N ILE A 313 1.02 -14.69 -7.20
CA ILE A 313 0.72 -16.13 -7.11
C ILE A 313 0.75 -16.62 -5.66
N ASP A 314 1.72 -16.20 -4.85
CA ASP A 314 1.78 -16.52 -3.41
C ASP A 314 0.51 -16.04 -2.69
N ILE A 315 0.08 -14.81 -2.97
CA ILE A 315 -1.16 -14.23 -2.42
C ILE A 315 -2.37 -15.06 -2.80
N TYR A 316 -2.51 -15.39 -4.09
CA TYR A 316 -3.64 -16.18 -4.58
C TYR A 316 -3.66 -17.59 -3.98
N ASN A 317 -2.50 -18.27 -3.95
CA ASN A 317 -2.38 -19.62 -3.41
C ASN A 317 -2.65 -19.63 -1.90
N ALA A 318 -2.14 -18.67 -1.13
CA ALA A 318 -2.33 -18.64 0.32
C ALA A 318 -3.81 -18.59 0.73
N VAL A 319 -4.66 -17.88 -0.03
CA VAL A 319 -6.09 -17.81 0.26
C VAL A 319 -6.82 -19.10 -0.14
N ASN A 320 -6.43 -19.71 -1.25
CA ASN A 320 -7.10 -20.91 -1.77
C ASN A 320 -6.59 -22.23 -1.15
N ASP A 321 -5.35 -22.28 -0.69
CA ASP A 321 -4.74 -23.47 -0.05
C ASP A 321 -5.35 -23.74 1.35
N LEU A 322 -5.79 -22.70 2.08
CA LEU A 322 -6.44 -22.83 3.40
C LEU A 322 -7.76 -23.60 3.34
N THR A 323 -8.45 -23.58 2.21
CA THR A 323 -9.70 -24.31 1.95
C THR A 323 -9.50 -25.71 1.36
N ALA A 324 -8.27 -26.09 0.98
CA ALA A 324 -8.03 -27.08 -0.07
C ALA A 324 -7.72 -28.52 0.32
N ASN A 325 -7.36 -28.80 1.57
CA ASN A 325 -6.69 -30.07 1.87
C ASN A 325 -7.57 -31.33 1.94
N LYS A 326 -8.87 -31.29 1.64
CA LYS A 326 -9.73 -32.50 1.79
C LYS A 326 -10.57 -32.91 0.58
N LEU A 327 -10.74 -32.09 -0.47
CA LEU A 327 -11.74 -32.38 -1.52
C LEU A 327 -11.25 -32.25 -2.96
N TYR A 328 -10.03 -31.77 -3.22
CA TYR A 328 -9.62 -31.43 -4.58
C TYR A 328 -8.89 -32.55 -5.32
N GLN A 329 -9.33 -32.81 -6.56
CA GLN A 329 -8.57 -33.61 -7.51
C GLN A 329 -7.28 -32.86 -7.89
N LYS A 330 -6.15 -33.55 -7.83
CA LYS A 330 -4.84 -33.02 -8.22
C LYS A 330 -4.21 -33.89 -9.29
N VAL A 331 -3.66 -33.27 -10.32
CA VAL A 331 -2.94 -33.95 -11.39
C VAL A 331 -1.67 -33.17 -11.73
N ASN A 332 -0.57 -33.90 -11.85
CA ASN A 332 0.72 -33.36 -12.30
C ASN A 332 0.97 -33.77 -13.74
N PHE A 333 1.54 -32.87 -14.53
CA PHE A 333 1.90 -33.13 -15.92
C PHE A 333 3.18 -32.38 -16.31
N GLU A 334 3.79 -32.79 -17.43
CA GLU A 334 5.07 -32.24 -17.86
C GLU A 334 5.00 -31.72 -19.30
N ILE A 335 5.58 -30.53 -19.54
CA ILE A 335 5.84 -30.01 -20.88
C ILE A 335 7.35 -29.76 -21.01
N GLY A 336 8.02 -30.58 -21.83
CA GLY A 336 9.47 -30.52 -21.97
C GLY A 336 10.16 -30.93 -20.67
N LYS A 337 10.88 -29.99 -20.03
CA LYS A 337 11.55 -30.20 -18.73
C LYS A 337 10.78 -29.60 -17.55
N SER A 338 9.69 -28.88 -17.81
CA SER A 338 8.92 -28.19 -16.79
C SER A 338 7.79 -29.08 -16.29
N LYS A 339 7.61 -29.10 -14.96
CA LYS A 339 6.50 -29.78 -14.28
C LYS A 339 5.41 -28.77 -13.96
N PHE A 340 4.16 -29.18 -14.10
CA PHE A 340 2.96 -28.37 -13.90
C PHE A 340 1.98 -29.14 -13.02
N GLU A 341 1.15 -28.40 -12.30
CA GLU A 341 0.13 -28.93 -11.40
C GLU A 341 -1.24 -28.33 -11.77
N ILE A 342 -2.28 -29.16 -11.70
CA ILE A 342 -3.67 -28.71 -11.76
C ILE A 342 -4.37 -29.27 -10.53
N CYS A 343 -4.87 -28.36 -9.71
CA CYS A 343 -5.81 -28.61 -8.64
C CYS A 343 -7.17 -28.09 -9.10
N SER A 344 -8.18 -28.96 -9.04
CA SER A 344 -9.56 -28.48 -9.04
C SER A 344 -9.71 -27.51 -7.88
N ASP A 345 -10.45 -26.43 -8.09
CA ASP A 345 -10.83 -25.47 -7.04
C ASP A 345 -12.36 -25.35 -6.94
N TYR A 346 -13.10 -26.12 -7.75
CA TYR A 346 -14.55 -26.06 -7.90
C TYR A 346 -15.09 -24.64 -8.15
N SER A 347 -14.24 -23.74 -8.66
CA SER A 347 -14.59 -22.35 -9.00
C SER A 347 -15.42 -22.31 -10.28
N ARG A 348 -16.65 -22.81 -10.20
CA ARG A 348 -17.57 -22.88 -11.34
C ARG A 348 -18.05 -21.49 -11.78
N TYR A 349 -18.10 -20.54 -10.84
CA TYR A 349 -18.48 -19.15 -11.09
C TYR A 349 -17.29 -18.22 -10.80
N ASP A 350 -16.86 -17.50 -11.84
CA ASP A 350 -15.87 -16.43 -11.74
C ASP A 350 -16.62 -15.17 -11.31
N TYR A 351 -16.63 -14.88 -10.00
CA TYR A 351 -16.93 -13.52 -9.58
C TYR A 351 -15.71 -12.69 -9.90
N ASP A 352 -15.78 -11.96 -11.01
CA ASP A 352 -14.77 -11.00 -11.45
C ASP A 352 -14.70 -9.87 -10.41
N SER A 353 -14.03 -10.13 -9.30
CA SER A 353 -13.88 -9.15 -8.23
C SER A 353 -12.81 -8.18 -8.68
N SER A 354 -13.18 -6.91 -8.81
CA SER A 354 -12.25 -5.82 -9.07
C SER A 354 -11.17 -5.71 -7.97
N ASN A 355 -11.45 -6.26 -6.79
CA ASN A 355 -10.59 -6.25 -5.60
C ASN A 355 -10.35 -7.66 -5.05
N GLY A 356 -9.29 -7.85 -4.28
CA GLY A 356 -8.98 -9.10 -3.57
C GLY A 356 -7.98 -10.03 -4.27
N PRO A 357 -7.72 -11.24 -3.75
CA PRO A 357 -6.64 -12.12 -4.23
C PRO A 357 -6.72 -12.46 -5.72
N SER A 358 -7.93 -12.66 -6.26
CA SER A 358 -8.16 -12.93 -7.69
C SER A 358 -7.87 -11.73 -8.60
N SER A 359 -7.88 -10.50 -8.06
CA SER A 359 -7.57 -9.29 -8.81
C SER A 359 -6.07 -9.22 -9.19
N TYR A 360 -5.19 -9.79 -8.36
CA TYR A 360 -3.75 -9.88 -8.63
C TYR A 360 -3.48 -10.72 -9.88
N ILE A 361 -4.16 -11.87 -9.99
CA ILE A 361 -4.10 -12.72 -11.18
C ILE A 361 -4.60 -11.98 -12.41
N ASN A 362 -5.73 -11.26 -12.30
CA ASN A 362 -6.24 -10.45 -13.40
C ASN A 362 -5.23 -9.37 -13.84
N LYS A 363 -4.62 -8.64 -12.89
CA LYS A 363 -3.59 -7.64 -13.18
C LYS A 363 -2.37 -8.24 -13.88
N ILE A 364 -1.90 -9.41 -13.45
CA ILE A 364 -0.80 -10.14 -14.10
C ILE A 364 -1.19 -10.51 -15.55
N LEU A 365 -2.36 -11.12 -15.74
CA LEU A 365 -2.80 -11.56 -17.06
C LEU A 365 -3.09 -10.39 -18.00
N ASP A 366 -3.61 -9.28 -17.49
CA ASP A 366 -3.81 -8.04 -18.24
C ASP A 366 -2.49 -7.47 -18.74
N GLU A 367 -1.46 -7.41 -17.89
CA GLU A 367 -0.11 -6.98 -18.30
C GLU A 367 0.49 -7.90 -19.38
N ILE A 368 0.36 -9.22 -19.21
CA ILE A 368 0.80 -10.20 -20.23
C ILE A 368 0.02 -9.98 -21.53
N GLY A 369 -1.30 -9.80 -21.45
CA GLY A 369 -2.18 -9.57 -22.60
C GLY A 369 -1.85 -8.27 -23.35
N GLN A 370 -1.58 -7.18 -22.63
CA GLN A 370 -1.12 -5.92 -23.21
C GLN A 370 0.21 -6.11 -23.95
N ASN A 371 1.16 -6.84 -23.35
CA ASN A 371 2.46 -7.13 -23.97
C ASN A 371 2.33 -8.05 -25.20
N LEU A 372 1.39 -9.01 -25.19
CA LEU A 372 1.09 -9.87 -26.34
C LEU A 372 0.41 -9.11 -27.49
N ASN A 373 -0.41 -8.10 -27.19
CA ASN A 373 -1.14 -7.33 -28.20
C ASN A 373 -0.28 -6.26 -28.88
N THR A 374 0.76 -5.77 -28.22
CA THR A 374 1.63 -4.71 -28.74
C THR A 374 2.80 -5.28 -29.56
N LYS A 375 2.96 -4.81 -30.82
CA LYS A 375 3.92 -5.38 -31.81
C LYS A 375 5.36 -5.49 -31.28
N ASN A 376 5.83 -4.50 -30.52
CA ASN A 376 7.21 -4.45 -30.03
C ASN A 376 7.48 -5.32 -28.80
N THR A 377 6.43 -5.79 -28.11
CA THR A 377 6.55 -6.50 -26.82
C THR A 377 6.02 -7.94 -26.89
N ILE A 378 5.63 -8.45 -28.07
CA ILE A 378 5.08 -9.81 -28.22
C ILE A 378 6.00 -10.87 -27.60
N ARG A 379 7.32 -10.76 -27.86
CA ARG A 379 8.31 -11.70 -27.31
C ARG A 379 8.32 -11.67 -25.77
N LYS A 380 8.27 -10.46 -25.18
CA LYS A 380 8.17 -10.25 -23.73
C LYS A 380 6.91 -10.91 -23.18
N GLY A 381 5.74 -10.71 -23.81
CA GLY A 381 4.49 -11.34 -23.38
C GLY A 381 4.55 -12.88 -23.41
N ILE A 382 5.16 -13.46 -24.44
CA ILE A 382 5.37 -14.92 -24.53
C ILE A 382 6.30 -15.43 -23.42
N GLU A 383 7.38 -14.70 -23.11
CA GLU A 383 8.30 -15.06 -22.03
C GLU A 383 7.64 -14.95 -20.65
N GLN A 384 6.89 -13.88 -20.40
CA GLN A 384 6.13 -13.69 -19.16
C GLN A 384 5.12 -14.83 -18.95
N LEU A 385 4.40 -15.21 -20.00
CA LEU A 385 3.46 -16.33 -19.96
C LEU A 385 4.17 -17.66 -19.62
N LYS A 386 5.34 -17.92 -20.21
CA LYS A 386 6.15 -19.12 -19.89
C LYS A 386 6.66 -19.14 -18.46
N ARG A 387 6.88 -17.97 -17.84
CA ARG A 387 7.28 -17.84 -16.43
C ARG A 387 6.09 -18.01 -15.48
N LEU A 388 4.90 -17.55 -15.89
CA LEU A 388 3.66 -17.73 -15.12
C LEU A 388 3.26 -19.21 -15.04
N MET A 389 3.23 -19.93 -16.16
CA MET A 389 2.64 -21.27 -16.22
C MET A 389 3.16 -22.27 -15.17
N PRO A 390 4.47 -22.37 -14.87
CA PRO A 390 4.98 -23.30 -13.84
C PRO A 390 4.53 -22.97 -12.41
N LEU A 391 4.10 -21.75 -12.16
CA LEU A 391 3.65 -21.29 -10.84
C LEU A 391 2.14 -21.53 -10.62
N ILE A 392 1.40 -21.83 -11.69
CA ILE A 392 -0.03 -22.06 -11.63
C ILE A 392 -0.31 -23.43 -11.00
N LYS A 393 -1.17 -23.44 -9.99
CA LYS A 393 -1.71 -24.66 -9.38
C LYS A 393 -3.20 -24.83 -9.62
N HIS A 394 -3.98 -23.77 -9.54
CA HIS A 394 -5.44 -23.85 -9.50
C HIS A 394 -6.09 -23.79 -10.90
N ALA A 395 -7.15 -24.57 -11.10
CA ALA A 395 -7.87 -24.66 -12.37
C ALA A 395 -8.45 -23.31 -12.84
N MET A 396 -8.90 -22.43 -11.93
CA MET A 396 -9.36 -21.08 -12.28
C MET A 396 -8.32 -20.28 -13.06
N VAL A 397 -7.07 -20.32 -12.59
CA VAL A 397 -5.98 -19.56 -13.19
C VAL A 397 -5.62 -20.15 -14.56
N TRP A 398 -5.61 -21.49 -14.68
CA TRP A 398 -5.46 -22.17 -15.97
C TRP A 398 -6.57 -21.78 -16.97
N ARG A 399 -7.82 -21.71 -16.53
CA ARG A 399 -8.96 -21.22 -17.33
C ARG A 399 -8.71 -19.80 -17.85
N ARG A 400 -8.28 -18.88 -17.00
CA ARG A 400 -7.95 -17.50 -17.42
C ARG A 400 -6.75 -17.44 -18.37
N VAL A 401 -5.77 -18.33 -18.20
CA VAL A 401 -4.69 -18.50 -19.20
C VAL A 401 -5.26 -18.95 -20.55
N PHE A 402 -6.19 -19.90 -20.59
CA PHE A 402 -6.78 -20.36 -21.85
C PHE A 402 -7.54 -19.24 -22.57
N GLN A 403 -8.29 -18.43 -21.81
CA GLN A 403 -8.95 -17.23 -22.32
C GLN A 403 -7.95 -16.22 -22.89
N LEU A 404 -6.81 -16.03 -22.23
CA LEU A 404 -5.73 -15.17 -22.73
C LEU A 404 -5.12 -15.71 -24.03
N LEU A 405 -4.86 -17.02 -24.12
CA LEU A 405 -4.35 -17.67 -25.32
C LEU A 405 -5.31 -17.49 -26.50
N ARG A 406 -6.62 -17.65 -26.26
CA ARG A 406 -7.71 -17.48 -27.23
C ARG A 406 -7.75 -16.08 -27.84
N ARG A 407 -7.41 -15.04 -27.09
CA ARG A 407 -7.41 -13.64 -27.57
C ARG A 407 -6.30 -13.35 -28.59
N SER A 408 -5.28 -14.20 -28.71
CA SER A 408 -4.13 -13.99 -29.61
C SER A 408 -3.63 -15.30 -30.27
N PRO A 409 -4.50 -16.03 -31.00
CA PRO A 409 -4.26 -17.43 -31.37
C PRO A 409 -3.05 -17.62 -32.27
N GLU A 410 -2.77 -16.69 -33.20
CA GLU A 410 -1.60 -16.77 -34.10
C GLU A 410 -0.27 -16.71 -33.33
N LYS A 411 -0.22 -15.88 -32.28
CA LYS A 411 0.98 -15.60 -31.49
C LYS A 411 1.23 -16.68 -30.44
N THR A 412 0.16 -17.28 -29.92
CA THR A 412 0.19 -18.23 -28.80
C THR A 412 0.06 -19.69 -29.22
N LYS A 413 -0.12 -19.98 -30.52
CA LYS A 413 -0.37 -21.33 -31.08
C LYS A 413 0.57 -22.42 -30.57
N LEU A 414 1.86 -22.14 -30.37
CA LEU A 414 2.82 -23.13 -29.87
C LEU A 414 2.55 -23.51 -28.41
N ILE A 415 2.21 -22.52 -27.57
CA ILE A 415 1.87 -22.75 -26.16
C ILE A 415 0.51 -23.45 -26.07
N ALA A 416 -0.48 -22.99 -26.85
CA ALA A 416 -1.80 -23.62 -26.94
C ALA A 416 -1.68 -25.09 -27.37
N PHE A 417 -0.88 -25.39 -28.39
CA PHE A 417 -0.61 -26.77 -28.81
C PHE A 417 0.03 -27.59 -27.70
N GLN A 418 1.02 -27.05 -26.98
CA GLN A 418 1.69 -27.77 -25.89
C GLN A 418 0.72 -28.14 -24.77
N LEU A 419 -0.25 -27.28 -24.45
CA LEU A 419 -1.27 -27.51 -23.44
C LEU A 419 -2.37 -28.46 -23.93
N LEU A 420 -2.94 -28.22 -25.12
CA LEU A 420 -3.96 -29.10 -25.72
C LEU A 420 -3.42 -30.50 -26.06
N SER A 421 -2.10 -30.67 -26.12
CA SER A 421 -1.43 -31.96 -26.23
C SER A 421 -1.21 -32.67 -24.89
N LYS A 422 -1.90 -32.26 -23.82
CA LYS A 422 -1.83 -32.88 -22.51
C LYS A 422 -3.20 -33.39 -22.12
N ARG A 423 -3.22 -34.67 -21.76
CA ARG A 423 -4.46 -35.37 -21.44
C ARG A 423 -5.08 -34.83 -20.15
N GLU A 424 -4.21 -34.44 -19.23
CA GLU A 424 -4.50 -33.96 -17.88
C GLU A 424 -5.40 -32.73 -17.89
N ILE A 425 -5.31 -31.87 -18.92
CA ILE A 425 -6.17 -30.69 -19.10
C ILE A 425 -7.65 -31.08 -19.23
N TYR A 426 -7.95 -32.17 -19.92
CA TYR A 426 -9.34 -32.57 -20.21
C TYR A 426 -10.00 -33.35 -19.05
N LEU A 427 -9.25 -33.63 -17.98
CA LEU A 427 -9.77 -34.34 -16.81
C LEU A 427 -10.60 -33.44 -15.90
N PHE A 428 -10.39 -32.12 -15.94
CA PHE A 428 -11.03 -31.14 -15.06
C PHE A 428 -12.23 -30.47 -15.75
N ASP A 429 -13.40 -30.50 -15.11
CA ASP A 429 -14.62 -29.88 -15.63
C ASP A 429 -14.45 -28.38 -15.89
N GLU A 430 -13.67 -27.71 -15.03
CA GLU A 430 -13.39 -26.28 -15.10
C GLU A 430 -12.60 -25.86 -16.36
N LEU A 431 -11.91 -26.81 -17.00
CA LEU A 431 -11.03 -26.56 -18.15
C LEU A 431 -11.61 -27.07 -19.47
N VAL A 432 -12.53 -28.04 -19.48
CA VAL A 432 -13.06 -28.65 -20.72
C VAL A 432 -13.67 -27.60 -21.65
N TYR A 433 -14.53 -26.72 -21.13
CA TYR A 433 -15.17 -25.66 -21.92
C TYR A 433 -14.13 -24.73 -22.56
N GLU A 434 -13.18 -24.24 -21.77
CA GLU A 434 -12.16 -23.30 -22.23
C GLU A 434 -11.15 -23.99 -23.18
N ALA A 435 -10.93 -25.30 -23.01
CA ALA A 435 -10.14 -26.10 -23.94
C ALA A 435 -10.82 -26.18 -25.31
N GLY A 436 -12.14 -26.40 -25.35
CA GLY A 436 -12.94 -26.36 -26.58
C GLY A 436 -12.92 -24.99 -27.27
N GLU A 437 -13.05 -23.91 -26.50
CA GLU A 437 -12.94 -22.54 -27.01
C GLU A 437 -11.55 -22.25 -27.58
N LEU A 438 -10.50 -22.73 -26.89
CA LEU A 438 -9.13 -22.57 -27.36
C LEU A 438 -8.87 -23.37 -28.63
N ILE A 439 -9.35 -24.62 -28.71
CA ILE A 439 -9.31 -25.47 -29.92
C ILE A 439 -9.90 -24.69 -31.10
N THR A 440 -11.11 -24.17 -30.95
CA THR A 440 -11.81 -23.41 -31.99
C THR A 440 -10.97 -22.25 -32.51
N ALA A 441 -10.34 -21.48 -31.60
CA ALA A 441 -9.58 -20.29 -31.96
C ALA A 441 -8.20 -20.60 -32.59
N VAL A 442 -7.51 -21.65 -32.14
CA VAL A 442 -6.14 -21.95 -32.60
C VAL A 442 -6.08 -22.93 -33.76
N TRP A 443 -7.14 -23.70 -34.05
CA TRP A 443 -7.09 -24.84 -34.98
C TRP A 443 -6.50 -24.51 -36.35
N LEU A 444 -6.92 -23.39 -36.94
CA LEU A 444 -6.47 -22.98 -38.28
C LEU A 444 -4.97 -22.63 -38.31
N ASN A 445 -4.37 -22.32 -37.17
CA ASN A 445 -2.97 -21.97 -37.03
C ASN A 445 -2.05 -23.17 -36.78
N LEU A 446 -2.62 -24.36 -36.56
CA LEU A 446 -1.89 -25.60 -36.26
C LEU A 446 -1.54 -26.38 -37.55
N THR A 447 -0.40 -27.06 -37.52
CA THR A 447 -0.01 -27.98 -38.60
C THR A 447 -0.82 -29.28 -38.53
N TYR A 448 -0.85 -30.04 -39.63
CA TYR A 448 -1.52 -31.34 -39.68
C TYR A 448 -1.09 -32.28 -38.54
N LEU A 449 0.23 -32.41 -38.31
CA LEU A 449 0.77 -33.26 -37.23
C LEU A 449 0.35 -32.78 -35.83
N GLN A 450 0.17 -31.48 -35.65
CA GLN A 450 -0.29 -30.91 -34.38
C GLN A 450 -1.78 -31.21 -34.15
N LYS A 451 -2.62 -31.05 -35.18
CA LYS A 451 -4.04 -31.38 -35.15
C LYS A 451 -4.25 -32.87 -34.83
N GLU A 452 -3.56 -33.74 -35.56
CA GLU A 452 -3.63 -35.19 -35.36
C GLU A 452 -3.24 -35.60 -33.94
N LYS A 453 -2.23 -34.96 -33.36
CA LYS A 453 -1.81 -35.24 -31.98
C LYS A 453 -2.88 -34.83 -30.96
N ILE A 454 -3.51 -33.66 -31.13
CA ILE A 454 -4.58 -33.21 -30.24
C ILE A 454 -5.78 -34.16 -30.34
N GLU A 455 -6.22 -34.50 -31.54
CA GLU A 455 -7.34 -35.45 -31.76
C GLU A 455 -7.07 -36.80 -31.09
N LYS A 456 -5.88 -37.38 -31.31
CA LYS A 456 -5.50 -38.66 -30.69
C LYS A 456 -5.55 -38.61 -29.16
N ILE A 457 -5.17 -37.48 -28.56
CA ILE A 457 -5.22 -37.32 -27.10
C ILE A 457 -6.65 -37.21 -26.59
N ILE A 458 -7.50 -36.42 -27.26
CA ILE A 458 -8.93 -36.32 -26.92
C ILE A 458 -9.59 -37.70 -27.00
N LEU A 459 -9.37 -38.42 -28.11
CA LEU A 459 -9.92 -39.77 -28.31
C LEU A 459 -9.40 -40.79 -27.27
N SER A 460 -8.14 -40.63 -26.82
CA SER A 460 -7.56 -41.51 -25.81
C SER A 460 -8.20 -41.38 -24.41
N LEU A 461 -8.99 -40.34 -24.16
CA LEU A 461 -9.68 -40.16 -22.87
C LEU A 461 -10.60 -41.34 -22.54
N HIS A 462 -11.17 -42.00 -23.56
CA HIS A 462 -12.09 -43.13 -23.37
C HIS A 462 -11.40 -44.37 -22.79
N LEU A 463 -10.09 -44.53 -22.99
CA LEU A 463 -9.35 -45.77 -22.69
C LEU A 463 -9.24 -46.07 -21.19
N ASP A 464 -9.28 -45.04 -20.35
CA ASP A 464 -9.04 -45.20 -18.92
C ASP A 464 -10.31 -45.34 -18.08
N ASN A 465 -11.43 -44.80 -18.55
CA ASN A 465 -12.71 -44.90 -17.85
C ASN A 465 -13.86 -44.67 -18.85
N PRO A 466 -14.50 -45.73 -19.37
CA PRO A 466 -15.58 -45.64 -20.34
C PRO A 466 -16.91 -45.25 -19.68
N SER A 467 -16.92 -44.11 -18.97
CA SER A 467 -18.15 -43.52 -18.44
C SER A 467 -18.85 -42.68 -19.51
N SER A 468 -20.17 -42.57 -19.43
CA SER A 468 -20.98 -41.73 -20.32
C SER A 468 -20.54 -40.25 -20.30
N ILE A 469 -20.03 -39.79 -19.15
CA ILE A 469 -19.50 -38.43 -18.96
C ILE A 469 -18.27 -38.20 -19.83
N ILE A 470 -17.33 -39.14 -19.87
CA ILE A 470 -16.11 -39.02 -20.68
C ILE A 470 -16.44 -39.08 -22.17
N VAL A 471 -17.37 -39.95 -22.58
CA VAL A 471 -17.85 -39.98 -23.97
C VAL A 471 -18.46 -38.63 -24.37
N SER A 472 -19.29 -38.04 -23.51
CA SER A 472 -19.86 -36.71 -23.73
C SER A 472 -18.78 -35.63 -23.88
N ARG A 473 -17.74 -35.63 -23.01
CA ARG A 473 -16.61 -34.70 -23.09
C ARG A 473 -15.83 -34.84 -24.40
N ILE A 474 -15.59 -36.06 -24.86
CA ILE A 474 -14.91 -36.33 -26.14
C ILE A 474 -15.73 -35.72 -27.28
N ILE A 475 -17.03 -36.00 -27.34
CA ILE A 475 -17.92 -35.46 -28.37
C ILE A 475 -17.95 -33.93 -28.32
N GLN A 476 -18.05 -33.33 -27.13
CA GLN A 476 -18.01 -31.88 -26.93
C GLN A 476 -16.73 -31.25 -27.51
N LEU A 477 -15.56 -31.80 -27.18
CA LEU A 477 -14.27 -31.27 -27.63
C LEU A 477 -14.06 -31.47 -29.14
N ILE A 478 -14.46 -32.62 -29.69
CA ILE A 478 -14.38 -32.89 -31.14
C ILE A 478 -15.32 -31.96 -31.92
N ASN A 479 -16.50 -31.64 -31.38
CA ASN A 479 -17.43 -30.67 -32.00
C ASN A 479 -16.87 -29.23 -32.06
N CYS A 480 -15.82 -28.91 -31.30
CA CYS A 480 -15.14 -27.62 -31.37
C CYS A 480 -14.16 -27.53 -32.57
N ILE A 481 -13.88 -28.65 -33.26
CA ILE A 481 -13.00 -28.67 -34.43
C ILE A 481 -13.76 -28.08 -35.65
N PRO A 482 -13.19 -27.10 -36.38
CA PRO A 482 -13.82 -26.58 -37.59
C PRO A 482 -14.18 -27.68 -38.60
N THR A 483 -15.33 -27.54 -39.25
CA THR A 483 -15.88 -28.56 -40.16
C THR A 483 -14.89 -28.90 -41.29
N GLY A 484 -14.67 -30.20 -41.52
CA GLY A 484 -13.75 -30.69 -42.55
C GLY A 484 -12.26 -30.48 -42.26
N GLN A 485 -11.91 -30.17 -41.01
CA GLN A 485 -10.51 -29.98 -40.56
C GLN A 485 -10.05 -31.06 -39.56
N THR A 486 -10.83 -32.12 -39.36
CA THR A 486 -10.40 -33.32 -38.65
C THR A 486 -9.35 -34.07 -39.45
N THR A 487 -8.51 -34.82 -38.76
CA THR A 487 -7.36 -35.54 -39.34
C THR A 487 -7.42 -37.04 -39.08
N THR A 488 -8.16 -37.47 -38.05
CA THR A 488 -8.33 -38.87 -37.69
C THR A 488 -9.71 -39.39 -38.09
N LYS A 489 -9.78 -40.63 -38.60
CA LYS A 489 -11.04 -41.28 -39.00
C LYS A 489 -12.05 -41.37 -37.87
N ALA A 490 -11.61 -41.65 -36.64
CA ALA A 490 -12.48 -41.72 -35.48
C ALA A 490 -13.12 -40.37 -35.13
N ALA A 491 -12.40 -39.25 -35.30
CA ALA A 491 -12.99 -37.92 -35.14
C ALA A 491 -13.99 -37.59 -36.27
N GLU A 492 -13.71 -38.02 -37.50
CA GLU A 492 -14.64 -37.89 -38.63
C GLU A 492 -15.93 -38.67 -38.39
N GLU A 493 -15.86 -39.90 -37.87
CA GLU A 493 -17.02 -40.73 -37.54
C GLU A 493 -17.90 -40.06 -36.46
N ILE A 494 -17.30 -39.51 -35.40
CA ILE A 494 -18.03 -38.79 -34.35
C ILE A 494 -18.79 -37.57 -34.91
N LEU A 495 -18.17 -36.83 -35.84
CA LEU A 495 -18.82 -35.68 -36.48
C LEU A 495 -19.90 -36.11 -37.50
N ALA A 496 -19.73 -37.26 -38.15
CA ALA A 496 -20.69 -37.81 -39.12
C ALA A 496 -21.95 -38.38 -38.47
N ASP A 497 -21.84 -38.92 -37.25
CA ASP A 497 -22.96 -39.48 -36.48
C ASP A 497 -23.99 -38.42 -35.99
N ASN A 498 -23.81 -37.14 -36.35
CA ASN A 498 -24.70 -36.01 -36.00
C ASN A 498 -24.92 -35.81 -34.49
N MET A 499 -24.08 -36.37 -33.63
CA MET A 499 -24.12 -36.15 -32.18
C MET A 499 -23.56 -34.77 -31.83
N LYS A 500 -24.45 -33.76 -31.79
CA LYS A 500 -24.09 -32.39 -31.39
C LYS A 500 -24.21 -32.22 -29.87
N VAL A 501 -23.08 -32.36 -29.19
CA VAL A 501 -22.91 -31.83 -27.83
C VAL A 501 -22.33 -30.42 -27.96
N PRO A 502 -23.07 -29.36 -27.60
CA PRO A 502 -22.56 -27.99 -27.68
C PRO A 502 -21.41 -27.79 -26.68
N ASN A 503 -20.49 -26.86 -27.01
CA ASN A 503 -19.45 -26.46 -26.08
C ASN A 503 -20.05 -25.53 -25.01
N GLU A 504 -20.67 -26.11 -24.00
CA GLU A 504 -21.24 -25.37 -22.87
C GLU A 504 -20.44 -25.66 -21.60
N PRO A 505 -20.30 -24.66 -20.70
CA PRO A 505 -19.75 -24.93 -19.37
C PRO A 505 -20.65 -25.94 -18.66
N MET A 506 -20.05 -26.91 -17.96
CA MET A 506 -20.85 -27.86 -17.19
C MET A 506 -21.60 -27.13 -16.06
N VAL A 507 -22.89 -26.90 -16.26
CA VAL A 507 -23.80 -26.41 -15.22
C VAL A 507 -24.26 -27.61 -14.42
N TYR A 508 -23.85 -27.70 -13.16
CA TYR A 508 -24.57 -28.56 -12.21
C TYR A 508 -25.80 -27.79 -11.76
N GLU A 509 -26.99 -28.34 -11.99
CA GLU A 509 -28.16 -28.04 -11.16
C GLU A 509 -27.80 -28.46 -9.72
N GLY A 510 -27.25 -27.52 -8.97
CA GLY A 510 -26.62 -27.82 -7.69
C GLY A 510 -25.77 -26.67 -7.19
N ASN A 511 -26.34 -25.47 -7.15
CA ASN A 511 -26.23 -24.56 -6.01
C ASN A 511 -26.95 -23.24 -6.29
N ILE A 512 -28.12 -23.09 -5.68
CA ILE A 512 -28.78 -21.80 -5.40
C ILE A 512 -27.91 -20.94 -4.44
N LEU A 513 -26.75 -21.43 -4.00
CA LEU A 513 -25.76 -20.73 -3.16
C LEU A 513 -24.88 -19.71 -3.90
N ALA A 514 -25.13 -19.45 -5.19
CA ALA A 514 -24.45 -18.42 -5.95
C ALA A 514 -25.34 -17.19 -6.20
N ASP A 515 -26.28 -16.88 -5.29
CA ASP A 515 -26.89 -15.56 -5.24
C ASP A 515 -26.27 -14.75 -4.09
N VAL A 516 -25.69 -13.61 -4.45
CA VAL A 516 -24.74 -12.86 -3.63
C VAL A 516 -25.50 -11.88 -2.74
N SER A 517 -25.92 -12.37 -1.59
CA SER A 517 -26.01 -11.56 -0.38
C SER A 517 -25.72 -12.48 0.79
N TYR A 518 -24.72 -12.14 1.62
CA TYR A 518 -24.27 -12.98 2.72
C TYR A 518 -25.42 -13.33 3.66
N SER A 519 -25.98 -14.53 3.52
CA SER A 519 -26.83 -15.14 4.54
C SER A 519 -25.93 -15.77 5.60
N SER A 520 -26.27 -15.55 6.87
CA SER A 520 -25.50 -16.12 7.99
C SER A 520 -25.53 -17.65 7.93
N ARG A 521 -24.60 -18.29 8.64
CA ARG A 521 -24.57 -19.76 8.72
C ARG A 521 -25.91 -20.33 9.21
N GLU A 522 -26.59 -19.62 10.12
CA GLU A 522 -27.89 -20.04 10.63
C GLU A 522 -29.01 -19.92 9.59
N GLU A 523 -28.96 -18.90 8.72
CA GLU A 523 -29.95 -18.71 7.64
C GLU A 523 -29.82 -19.80 6.56
N LYS A 524 -28.59 -20.19 6.22
CA LYS A 524 -28.31 -21.28 5.26
C LYS A 524 -28.79 -22.64 5.76
N ALA A 525 -28.65 -22.90 7.06
CA ALA A 525 -29.14 -24.12 7.69
C ALA A 525 -30.69 -24.18 7.69
N LYS A 526 -31.36 -23.07 8.04
CA LYS A 526 -32.83 -22.98 8.00
C LYS A 526 -33.42 -23.16 6.60
N TRP A 527 -32.81 -22.59 5.57
CA TRP A 527 -33.29 -22.74 4.18
C TRP A 527 -33.09 -24.14 3.61
N SER A 528 -32.16 -24.91 4.18
CA SER A 528 -31.92 -26.31 3.83
C SER A 528 -32.78 -27.28 4.65
N GLY A 529 -33.72 -26.76 5.47
CA GLY A 529 -34.64 -27.55 6.27
C GLY A 529 -34.11 -27.96 7.65
N PHE A 530 -32.92 -27.50 8.05
CA PHE A 530 -32.30 -27.85 9.34
C PHE A 530 -32.67 -26.83 10.42
N ASN A 531 -33.00 -27.33 11.61
CA ASN A 531 -33.19 -26.47 12.77
C ASN A 531 -31.87 -26.29 13.54
N VAL A 532 -31.29 -25.10 13.51
CA VAL A 532 -29.97 -24.80 14.12
C VAL A 532 -29.99 -24.85 15.65
N ASP A 533 -31.19 -24.78 16.25
CA ASP A 533 -31.38 -24.95 17.69
C ASP A 533 -31.50 -26.43 18.10
N ASP A 534 -31.57 -27.34 17.12
CA ASP A 534 -31.54 -28.78 17.32
C ASP A 534 -30.12 -29.33 17.14
N LYS A 535 -29.61 -30.01 18.17
CA LYS A 535 -28.21 -30.49 18.22
C LYS A 535 -27.94 -31.59 17.21
N ASP A 536 -28.95 -32.39 16.86
CA ASP A 536 -28.75 -33.50 15.93
C ASP A 536 -28.69 -33.01 14.48
N ASP A 537 -29.51 -31.99 14.14
CA ASP A 537 -29.47 -31.31 12.84
C ASP A 537 -28.19 -30.49 12.63
N ASP A 538 -27.68 -29.81 13.67
CA ASP A 538 -26.40 -29.07 13.59
C ASP A 538 -25.19 -30.01 13.39
N VAL A 539 -25.22 -31.22 13.97
CA VAL A 539 -24.19 -32.25 13.74
C VAL A 539 -24.30 -32.84 12.34
N LEU A 540 -25.51 -33.03 11.81
CA LEU A 540 -25.74 -33.53 10.46
C LEU A 540 -25.29 -32.53 9.39
N TYR A 541 -25.55 -31.23 9.61
CA TYR A 541 -25.14 -30.15 8.69
C TYR A 541 -23.63 -29.87 8.71
N LYS A 542 -22.94 -30.18 9.82
CA LYS A 542 -21.48 -30.02 9.96
C LYS A 542 -20.65 -31.14 9.32
N LYS A 543 -21.25 -32.30 9.08
CA LYS A 543 -20.63 -33.44 8.37
C LYS A 543 -20.75 -33.26 6.87
#